data_AF-A0A9D4WZD1-F1
#
_entry.id   AF-A0A9D4WZD1-F1
#
_cell.length_a   1.000
_cell.length_b   1.000
_cell.length_c   1.000
_cell.angle_alpha   90.00
_cell.angle_beta   90.00
_cell.angle_gamma   90.00
#
_symmetry.space_group_name_H-M   'P 1'
#
loop_
_entity.id
_entity.type
_entity.pdbx_description
1 polymer ?
#
loop_
_entity_poly.entity_id
_entity_poly.type
_entity_poly.pdbx_seq_one_letter_code
_entity_poly.pdbx_strand_id
1 'polypeptide(L)'
;MFEIGPGKVAAKTFFDVEFPKGHVGVKSFDAELVDEEGNSVPLYEAYLHHWFAIKYHAKDWNMLKIIPKNPLEGAIYIRNEGTCNSYILPAYWGLGGESRGTKSNIPNPYAVEQGNPSYVPIGYEEKWLLNLMVIDTRGTKHRKHCTECRCNRFNLPKNFYNVTLGINGKPLSSNYKGGIFCCQDNLQCKLKKDFEAPTRKLALRYKITWVEWNQQQIPVRFYILDSTDRVRTNGSQIIHDCQSEFTIPSNNGKKHSPPHIEKANIPIERGGYLIYGTSHMHTGVINATLYGQDGRTLYTSKPTYGDGKEPGNEKGYVVGMSGSYPKPGSIKIKDGEIVTVETRYKSGFLTGAMGHMYIYLADRLP
;
A
#
# COMPACT_ATOMS: atom_id res chain seq x y z
N MET A 1 16.91 11.00 -0.30
CA MET A 1 16.08 12.24 -0.35
C MET A 1 15.60 12.47 -1.77
N PHE A 2 14.52 13.23 -1.94
CA PHE A 2 14.01 13.70 -3.23
C PHE A 2 13.47 15.13 -3.08
N GLU A 3 13.46 15.90 -4.16
CA GLU A 3 12.93 17.26 -4.17
C GLU A 3 11.48 17.29 -4.61
N ILE A 4 10.68 18.14 -3.96
CA ILE A 4 9.28 18.36 -4.33
C ILE A 4 8.91 19.83 -4.15
N GLY A 5 8.17 20.36 -5.11
CA GLY A 5 7.67 21.73 -5.11
C GLY A 5 6.16 21.78 -4.88
N PRO A 6 5.59 22.96 -4.59
CA PRO A 6 4.17 23.12 -4.30
C PRO A 6 3.26 22.50 -5.36
N GLY A 7 2.27 21.72 -4.90
CA GLY A 7 1.30 21.03 -5.75
C GLY A 7 1.84 19.82 -6.50
N LYS A 8 3.15 19.58 -6.54
CA LYS A 8 3.70 18.48 -7.35
C LYS A 8 3.48 17.13 -6.70
N VAL A 9 3.38 16.11 -7.53
CA VAL A 9 3.50 14.71 -7.14
C VAL A 9 4.93 14.25 -7.36
N ALA A 10 5.49 13.57 -6.36
CA ALA A 10 6.73 12.83 -6.47
C ALA A 10 6.41 11.34 -6.30
N ALA A 11 6.49 10.58 -7.38
CA ALA A 11 6.45 9.12 -7.36
C ALA A 11 7.84 8.59 -7.67
N LYS A 12 8.49 7.98 -6.68
CA LYS A 12 9.92 7.62 -6.74
C LYS A 12 10.10 6.15 -6.38
N THR A 13 11.05 5.50 -7.07
CA THR A 13 11.49 4.14 -6.76
C THR A 13 12.97 4.18 -6.40
N PHE A 14 13.29 3.68 -5.20
CA PHE A 14 14.64 3.53 -4.69
C PHE A 14 14.98 2.05 -4.70
N PHE A 15 16.02 1.67 -5.44
CA PHE A 15 16.53 0.31 -5.48
C PHE A 15 17.62 0.11 -4.44
N ASP A 16 17.89 -1.15 -4.11
CA ASP A 16 18.95 -1.56 -3.20
C ASP A 16 18.87 -0.84 -1.83
N VAL A 17 17.65 -0.65 -1.30
CA VAL A 17 17.46 0.00 0.01
C VAL A 17 17.98 -0.91 1.13
N GLU A 18 18.54 -0.28 2.17
CA GLU A 18 19.16 -1.03 3.26
C GLU A 18 18.12 -1.84 4.03
N PHE A 19 18.37 -3.15 4.10
CA PHE A 19 17.64 -4.11 4.90
C PHE A 19 18.63 -4.94 5.72
N PRO A 20 18.18 -5.58 6.82
CA PRO A 20 19.03 -6.50 7.57
C PRO A 20 19.58 -7.61 6.68
N LYS A 21 20.88 -7.87 6.80
CA LYS A 21 21.61 -8.87 6.00
C LYS A 21 21.62 -10.22 6.73
N GLY A 22 21.81 -11.30 5.97
CA GLY A 22 21.83 -12.66 6.49
C GLY A 22 20.44 -13.30 6.55
N HIS A 23 20.36 -14.48 7.16
CA HIS A 23 19.10 -15.20 7.33
C HIS A 23 18.41 -14.71 8.60
N VAL A 24 17.37 -13.90 8.43
CA VAL A 24 16.72 -13.15 9.51
C VAL A 24 15.20 -13.27 9.46
N GLY A 25 14.56 -13.04 10.60
CA GLY A 25 13.13 -12.87 10.72
C GLY A 25 12.76 -11.41 10.94
N VAL A 26 12.16 -10.76 9.94
CA VAL A 26 11.67 -9.39 10.07
C VAL A 26 10.41 -9.36 10.95
N LYS A 27 10.40 -8.45 11.92
CA LYS A 27 9.39 -8.31 12.97
C LYS A 27 8.52 -7.06 12.77
N SER A 28 9.07 -5.98 12.23
CA SER A 28 8.31 -4.79 11.85
C SER A 28 9.05 -4.00 10.78
N PHE A 29 8.31 -3.21 10.00
CA PHE A 29 8.81 -2.22 9.06
C PHE A 29 7.90 -0.99 9.16
N ASP A 30 8.36 -0.03 9.94
CA ASP A 30 7.65 1.22 10.20
C ASP A 30 8.33 2.35 9.41
N ALA A 31 7.56 3.22 8.74
CA ALA A 31 8.10 4.30 7.93
C ALA A 31 7.29 5.59 8.05
N GLU A 32 7.97 6.72 7.83
CA GLU A 32 7.36 8.05 7.82
C GLU A 32 8.11 9.02 6.91
N LEU A 33 7.46 10.13 6.58
CA LEU A 33 8.02 11.19 5.77
C LEU A 33 8.68 12.26 6.66
N VAL A 34 9.92 12.59 6.36
CA VAL A 34 10.71 13.61 7.07
C VAL A 34 11.29 14.65 6.12
N ASP A 35 11.60 15.83 6.65
CA ASP A 35 12.36 16.87 5.96
C ASP A 35 13.87 16.59 5.98
N GLU A 36 14.68 17.55 5.50
CA GLU A 36 16.13 17.41 5.41
C GLU A 36 16.84 17.41 6.77
N GLU A 37 16.24 18.05 7.77
CA GLU A 37 16.68 18.04 9.16
C GLU A 37 16.20 16.79 9.93
N GLY A 38 15.35 15.96 9.32
CA GLY A 38 14.83 14.74 9.92
C GLY A 38 13.60 14.95 10.80
N ASN A 39 12.95 16.11 10.74
CA ASN A 39 11.68 16.36 11.41
C ASN A 39 10.53 15.71 10.64
N SER A 40 9.55 15.18 11.37
CA SER A 40 8.36 14.61 10.77
C SER A 40 7.52 15.68 10.08
N VAL A 41 7.06 15.40 8.85
CA VAL A 41 6.30 16.37 8.06
C VAL A 41 4.79 16.14 8.20
N PRO A 42 3.97 17.17 8.42
CA PRO A 42 2.53 17.02 8.48
C PRO A 42 1.87 16.63 7.15
N LEU A 43 0.85 15.76 7.19
CA LEU A 43 0.12 15.28 6.01
C LEU A 43 -0.61 16.38 5.22
N TYR A 44 -0.95 17.50 5.87
CA TYR A 44 -1.56 18.66 5.21
C TYR A 44 -0.55 19.56 4.46
N GLU A 45 0.74 19.24 4.55
CA GLU A 45 1.79 19.87 3.76
C GLU A 45 2.31 18.92 2.70
N ALA A 46 2.80 17.74 3.10
CA ALA A 46 3.18 16.67 2.19
C ALA A 46 2.39 15.42 2.54
N TYR A 47 1.48 15.05 1.67
CA TYR A 47 0.68 13.85 1.85
C TYR A 47 1.47 12.65 1.35
N LEU A 48 1.91 11.79 2.27
CA LEU A 48 2.40 10.45 1.94
C LEU A 48 1.21 9.63 1.48
N HIS A 49 1.02 9.54 0.15
CA HIS A 49 -0.14 8.86 -0.39
C HIS A 49 0.00 7.35 -0.26
N HIS A 50 1.17 6.82 -0.61
CA HIS A 50 1.56 5.46 -0.30
C HIS A 50 3.09 5.32 -0.29
N TRP A 51 3.56 4.31 0.39
CA TRP A 51 4.88 3.72 0.20
C TRP A 51 4.73 2.21 0.26
N PHE A 52 5.61 1.49 -0.42
CA PHE A 52 5.66 0.05 -0.30
C PHE A 52 7.03 -0.49 -0.66
N ALA A 53 7.34 -1.68 -0.15
CA ALA A 53 8.59 -2.37 -0.43
C ALA A 53 8.35 -3.69 -1.17
N ILE A 54 9.18 -3.93 -2.18
CA ILE A 54 9.18 -5.16 -2.97
C ILE A 54 10.54 -5.81 -2.84
N LYS A 55 10.53 -7.10 -2.52
CA LYS A 55 11.71 -7.96 -2.51
C LYS A 55 12.03 -8.40 -3.94
N TYR A 56 13.28 -8.44 -4.31
CA TYR A 56 13.72 -9.00 -5.59
C TYR A 56 15.07 -9.68 -5.48
N HIS A 57 15.33 -10.64 -6.35
CA HIS A 57 16.65 -11.22 -6.53
C HIS A 57 17.33 -10.55 -7.72
N ALA A 58 18.44 -9.88 -7.49
CA ALA A 58 19.28 -9.27 -8.52
C ALA A 58 20.45 -10.20 -8.85
N LYS A 59 20.88 -10.24 -10.11
CA LYS A 59 22.10 -10.97 -10.47
C LYS A 59 23.31 -10.36 -9.74
N ASP A 60 24.14 -11.21 -9.18
CA ASP A 60 25.44 -10.82 -8.66
C ASP A 60 26.43 -10.72 -9.83
N TRP A 61 26.54 -9.50 -10.36
CA TRP A 61 27.43 -9.19 -11.47
C TRP A 61 28.92 -9.29 -11.10
N ASN A 62 29.27 -9.21 -9.81
CA ASN A 62 30.64 -9.40 -9.36
C ASN A 62 31.06 -10.87 -9.49
N MET A 63 30.17 -11.79 -9.11
CA MET A 63 30.37 -13.22 -9.37
C MET A 63 30.49 -13.52 -10.87
N LEU A 64 29.70 -12.83 -11.70
CA LEU A 64 29.72 -13.02 -13.15
C LEU A 64 30.90 -12.34 -13.85
N LYS A 65 31.66 -11.45 -13.17
CA LYS A 65 32.76 -10.64 -13.73
C LYS A 65 32.37 -9.87 -15.01
N ILE A 66 31.12 -9.43 -15.09
CA ILE A 66 30.56 -8.70 -16.23
C ILE A 66 30.05 -7.35 -15.74
N ILE A 67 30.32 -6.27 -16.48
CA ILE A 67 29.71 -4.95 -16.24
C ILE A 67 28.38 -4.93 -17.01
N PRO A 68 27.22 -4.98 -16.33
CA PRO A 68 25.93 -4.98 -17.01
C PRO A 68 25.61 -3.60 -17.58
N LYS A 69 24.88 -3.57 -18.70
CA LYS A 69 24.29 -2.32 -19.21
C LYS A 69 23.14 -1.82 -18.34
N ASN A 70 22.37 -2.75 -17.77
CA ASN A 70 21.32 -2.48 -16.80
C ASN A 70 21.49 -3.39 -15.57
N PRO A 71 21.77 -2.85 -14.38
CA PRO A 71 21.93 -3.65 -13.16
C PRO A 71 20.71 -4.53 -12.80
N LEU A 72 19.51 -4.15 -13.26
CA LEU A 72 18.26 -4.88 -13.03
C LEU A 72 17.93 -5.90 -14.14
N GLU A 73 18.83 -6.08 -15.11
CA GLU A 73 18.63 -7.06 -16.18
C GLU A 73 18.53 -8.48 -15.61
N GLY A 74 17.37 -9.11 -15.81
CA GLY A 74 17.07 -10.44 -15.28
C GLY A 74 16.73 -10.46 -13.79
N ALA A 75 16.41 -9.31 -13.17
CA ALA A 75 15.92 -9.28 -11.79
C ALA A 75 14.61 -10.06 -11.63
N ILE A 76 14.50 -10.82 -10.54
CA ILE A 76 13.33 -11.65 -10.22
C ILE A 76 12.57 -10.99 -9.06
N TYR A 77 11.43 -10.38 -9.34
CA TYR A 77 10.59 -9.74 -8.31
C TYR A 77 9.81 -10.79 -7.53
N ILE A 78 10.01 -10.83 -6.21
CA ILE A 78 9.32 -11.73 -5.30
C ILE A 78 8.03 -11.05 -4.85
N ARG A 79 6.90 -11.74 -5.01
CA ARG A 79 5.56 -11.20 -4.77
C ARG A 79 4.98 -11.77 -3.47
N ASN A 80 4.10 -11.01 -2.81
CA ASN A 80 3.33 -11.55 -1.69
C ASN A 80 2.38 -12.67 -2.15
N GLU A 81 1.68 -13.30 -1.22
CA GLU A 81 0.87 -14.50 -1.47
C GLU A 81 -0.61 -14.18 -1.77
N GLY A 82 -0.96 -12.89 -1.87
CA GLY A 82 -2.29 -12.40 -2.22
C GLY A 82 -2.63 -12.57 -3.70
N THR A 83 -3.92 -12.48 -4.04
CA THR A 83 -4.45 -12.76 -5.38
C THR A 83 -4.15 -11.67 -6.41
N CYS A 84 -3.92 -10.43 -5.97
CA CYS A 84 -3.61 -9.27 -6.82
C CYS A 84 -2.11 -8.98 -6.92
N ASN A 85 -1.26 -9.96 -6.60
CA ASN A 85 0.18 -9.81 -6.40
C ASN A 85 1.02 -9.66 -7.69
N SER A 86 0.40 -9.76 -8.87
CA SER A 86 1.11 -9.74 -10.15
C SER A 86 1.71 -8.36 -10.46
N TYR A 87 0.92 -7.50 -11.09
CA TYR A 87 1.36 -6.14 -11.44
C TYR A 87 0.81 -5.06 -10.50
N ILE A 88 -0.26 -5.35 -9.76
CA ILE A 88 -1.06 -4.31 -9.10
C ILE A 88 -0.65 -4.15 -7.64
N LEU A 89 -0.68 -5.22 -6.85
CA LEU A 89 -0.37 -5.19 -5.41
C LEU A 89 0.75 -6.18 -5.05
N PRO A 90 1.97 -6.04 -5.62
CA PRO A 90 3.05 -7.02 -5.42
C PRO A 90 3.81 -6.91 -4.10
N ALA A 91 3.54 -5.88 -3.30
CA ALA A 91 4.37 -5.49 -2.16
C ALA A 91 4.32 -6.47 -0.99
N TYR A 92 5.37 -6.48 -0.17
CA TYR A 92 5.42 -7.20 1.12
C TYR A 92 5.13 -6.31 2.33
N TRP A 93 5.42 -5.02 2.18
CA TRP A 93 5.23 -3.99 3.19
C TRP A 93 4.73 -2.74 2.50
N GLY A 94 3.98 -1.91 3.19
CA GLY A 94 3.54 -0.63 2.67
C GLY A 94 2.29 -0.14 3.38
N LEU A 95 2.13 1.17 3.40
CA LEU A 95 1.02 1.93 3.97
C LEU A 95 1.00 3.30 3.27
N GLY A 96 0.21 4.26 3.77
CA GLY A 96 0.22 5.65 3.32
C GLY A 96 0.30 6.64 4.48
N GLY A 97 -0.57 7.64 4.47
CA GLY A 97 -0.59 8.70 5.49
C GLY A 97 -0.81 8.16 6.91
N GLU A 98 -1.42 6.98 7.02
CA GLU A 98 -1.71 6.28 8.25
C GLU A 98 -0.48 5.61 8.90
N SER A 99 0.70 5.67 8.27
CA SER A 99 1.86 4.88 8.70
C SER A 99 2.27 5.11 10.16
N ARG A 100 2.30 6.36 10.64
CA ARG A 100 2.77 6.69 12.00
C ARG A 100 1.89 6.09 13.11
N GLY A 101 0.58 5.99 12.88
CA GLY A 101 -0.37 5.44 13.85
C GLY A 101 -0.66 3.95 13.67
N THR A 102 -0.04 3.30 12.69
CA THR A 102 -0.31 1.88 12.35
C THR A 102 0.90 1.03 12.70
N LYS A 103 0.79 0.24 13.76
CA LYS A 103 1.88 -0.66 14.20
C LYS A 103 2.03 -1.83 13.23
N SER A 104 3.22 -2.11 12.72
CA SER A 104 3.45 -3.28 11.85
C SER A 104 4.08 -4.48 12.57
N ASN A 105 4.04 -4.53 13.90
CA ASN A 105 4.74 -5.55 14.69
C ASN A 105 4.16 -6.95 14.46
N ILE A 106 5.03 -7.96 14.33
CA ILE A 106 4.64 -9.37 14.24
C ILE A 106 4.99 -10.03 15.58
N PRO A 107 4.04 -10.67 16.28
CA PRO A 107 4.29 -11.26 17.60
C PRO A 107 5.27 -12.43 17.53
N ASN A 108 6.01 -12.71 18.60
CA ASN A 108 6.83 -13.93 18.70
C ASN A 108 5.93 -15.18 18.75
N PRO A 109 6.40 -16.33 18.20
CA PRO A 109 7.68 -16.54 17.51
C PRO A 109 7.61 -16.28 15.99
N TYR A 110 6.55 -15.66 15.50
CA TYR A 110 6.32 -15.46 14.07
C TYR A 110 7.20 -14.37 13.46
N ALA A 111 7.64 -14.51 12.22
CA ALA A 111 8.41 -13.47 11.52
C ALA A 111 8.31 -13.62 10.00
N VAL A 112 8.50 -12.53 9.26
CA VAL A 112 8.68 -12.60 7.80
C VAL A 112 10.11 -13.06 7.54
N GLU A 113 10.26 -14.27 7.00
CA GLU A 113 11.56 -14.85 6.69
C GLU A 113 12.25 -14.11 5.53
N GLN A 114 13.54 -13.83 5.71
CA GLN A 114 14.33 -13.09 4.75
C GLN A 114 15.75 -13.66 4.68
N GLY A 115 16.36 -13.63 3.49
CA GLY A 115 17.76 -14.00 3.29
C GLY A 115 18.06 -15.48 3.50
N ASN A 116 17.06 -16.36 3.39
CA ASN A 116 17.29 -17.81 3.38
C ASN A 116 18.01 -18.20 2.07
N PRO A 117 19.25 -18.71 2.13
CA PRO A 117 20.02 -19.05 0.92
C PRO A 117 19.34 -20.10 0.03
N SER A 118 18.45 -20.91 0.60
CA SER A 118 17.70 -21.94 -0.12
C SER A 118 16.67 -21.35 -1.11
N TYR A 119 16.26 -20.10 -0.90
CA TYR A 119 15.28 -19.40 -1.76
C TYR A 119 15.95 -18.44 -2.76
N VAL A 120 17.24 -18.16 -2.61
CA VAL A 120 17.99 -17.26 -3.50
C VAL A 120 18.71 -18.10 -4.56
N PRO A 121 18.42 -17.91 -5.86
CA PRO A 121 19.10 -18.66 -6.91
C PRO A 121 20.61 -18.43 -6.93
N ILE A 122 21.37 -19.45 -7.34
CA ILE A 122 22.82 -19.33 -7.53
C ILE A 122 23.11 -18.18 -8.51
N GLY A 123 24.05 -17.30 -8.13
CA GLY A 123 24.38 -16.13 -8.95
C GLY A 123 23.48 -14.91 -8.69
N TYR A 124 22.63 -14.94 -7.66
CA TYR A 124 21.75 -13.83 -7.29
C TYR A 124 21.95 -13.41 -5.82
N GLU A 125 21.56 -12.17 -5.54
CA GLU A 125 21.48 -11.58 -4.21
C GLU A 125 20.04 -11.09 -3.95
N GLU A 126 19.53 -11.34 -2.74
CA GLU A 126 18.24 -10.79 -2.31
C GLU A 126 18.38 -9.31 -1.92
N LYS A 127 17.56 -8.47 -2.55
CA LYS A 127 17.54 -7.03 -2.38
C LYS A 127 16.12 -6.51 -2.23
N TRP A 128 16.01 -5.25 -1.83
CA TRP A 128 14.74 -4.57 -1.63
C TRP A 128 14.69 -3.27 -2.41
N LEU A 129 13.53 -3.00 -3.00
CA LEU A 129 13.20 -1.69 -3.52
C LEU A 129 12.10 -1.10 -2.68
N LEU A 130 12.09 0.23 -2.63
CA LEU A 130 11.08 1.03 -1.99
C LEU A 130 10.45 1.94 -3.04
N ASN A 131 9.15 1.85 -3.23
CA ASN A 131 8.39 2.84 -3.99
C ASN A 131 7.67 3.77 -3.02
N LEU A 132 7.60 5.05 -3.34
CA LEU A 132 6.83 6.03 -2.59
C LEU A 132 6.16 7.03 -3.51
N MET A 133 4.98 7.49 -3.10
CA MET A 133 4.25 8.57 -3.74
C MET A 133 3.90 9.62 -2.70
N VAL A 134 4.37 10.85 -2.92
CA VAL A 134 4.12 12.01 -2.06
C VAL A 134 3.53 13.14 -2.88
N ILE A 135 2.54 13.83 -2.32
CA ILE A 135 1.94 15.02 -2.92
C ILE A 135 2.23 16.22 -2.04
N ASP A 136 2.94 17.22 -2.55
CA ASP A 136 3.06 18.50 -1.86
C ASP A 136 1.74 19.27 -2.01
N THR A 137 1.01 19.42 -0.91
CA THR A 137 -0.31 20.07 -0.91
C THR A 137 -0.25 21.55 -0.52
N ARG A 138 0.96 22.10 -0.27
CA ARG A 138 1.16 23.54 -0.02
C ARG A 138 0.67 24.34 -1.22
N GLY A 139 -0.04 25.44 -0.95
CA GLY A 139 -0.57 26.32 -2.00
C GLY A 139 -1.70 25.77 -2.87
N THR A 140 -2.08 24.49 -2.76
CA THR A 140 -3.13 23.92 -3.61
C THR A 140 -4.50 24.57 -3.36
N LYS A 141 -5.31 24.73 -4.41
CA LYS A 141 -6.68 25.27 -4.29
C LYS A 141 -7.56 24.40 -3.40
N HIS A 142 -7.40 23.08 -3.47
CA HIS A 142 -8.17 22.12 -2.69
C HIS A 142 -7.30 20.93 -2.27
N ARG A 143 -6.68 21.02 -1.09
CA ARG A 143 -5.77 19.98 -0.55
C ARG A 143 -6.35 18.57 -0.62
N LYS A 144 -7.55 18.37 -0.05
CA LYS A 144 -8.22 17.06 -0.02
C LYS A 144 -8.46 16.46 -1.41
N HIS A 145 -8.87 17.29 -2.36
CA HIS A 145 -9.10 16.81 -3.72
C HIS A 145 -7.80 16.45 -4.45
N CYS A 146 -6.66 17.05 -4.07
CA CYS A 146 -5.34 16.65 -4.56
C CYS A 146 -4.92 15.31 -3.97
N THR A 147 -5.12 15.09 -2.67
CA THR A 147 -4.81 13.81 -2.01
C THR A 147 -5.68 12.66 -2.50
N GLU A 148 -6.87 12.95 -3.01
CA GLU A 148 -7.78 12.00 -3.66
C GLU A 148 -7.51 11.86 -5.18
N CYS A 149 -6.48 12.52 -5.71
CA CYS A 149 -6.11 12.45 -7.12
C CYS A 149 -7.22 12.80 -8.10
N ARG A 150 -8.06 13.81 -7.78
CA ARG A 150 -9.14 14.25 -8.68
C ARG A 150 -8.57 14.90 -9.93
N CYS A 151 -8.81 14.30 -11.09
CA CYS A 151 -8.25 14.73 -12.37
C CYS A 151 -8.48 16.22 -12.68
N ASN A 152 -9.68 16.73 -12.38
CA ASN A 152 -10.02 18.14 -12.63
C ASN A 152 -9.25 19.15 -11.74
N ARG A 153 -8.54 18.66 -10.72
CA ARG A 153 -7.68 19.47 -9.84
C ARG A 153 -6.21 19.45 -10.25
N PHE A 154 -5.82 18.60 -11.20
CA PHE A 154 -4.46 18.58 -11.72
C PHE A 154 -4.34 19.37 -13.02
N ASN A 155 -3.13 19.86 -13.29
CA ASN A 155 -2.71 20.44 -14.56
C ASN A 155 -2.40 19.31 -15.56
N LEU A 156 -3.45 18.62 -16.02
CA LEU A 156 -3.31 17.50 -16.93
C LEU A 156 -3.00 17.97 -18.36
N PRO A 157 -2.13 17.26 -19.11
CA PRO A 157 -1.95 17.49 -20.54
C PRO A 157 -3.27 17.35 -21.31
N LYS A 158 -3.45 18.10 -22.41
CA LYS A 158 -4.69 18.08 -23.21
C LYS A 158 -5.02 16.68 -23.74
N ASN A 159 -4.02 15.89 -24.08
CA ASN A 159 -4.14 14.53 -24.61
C ASN A 159 -4.11 13.43 -23.52
N PHE A 160 -4.17 13.79 -22.23
CA PHE A 160 -3.98 12.87 -21.11
C PHE A 160 -4.79 11.56 -21.23
N TYR A 161 -6.09 11.64 -21.53
CA TYR A 161 -6.97 10.47 -21.64
C TYR A 161 -6.66 9.58 -22.85
N ASN A 162 -6.06 10.14 -23.91
CA ASN A 162 -5.73 9.40 -25.12
C ASN A 162 -4.42 8.63 -25.00
N VAL A 163 -3.47 9.15 -24.20
CA VAL A 163 -2.11 8.58 -24.07
C VAL A 163 -1.92 7.77 -22.80
N THR A 164 -2.73 8.01 -21.77
CA THR A 164 -2.62 7.27 -20.51
C THR A 164 -3.42 5.98 -20.62
N LEU A 165 -2.75 4.85 -20.40
CA LEU A 165 -3.36 3.54 -20.38
C LEU A 165 -3.82 3.20 -18.95
N GLY A 166 -5.03 2.70 -18.82
CA GLY A 166 -5.54 2.12 -17.59
C GLY A 166 -4.97 0.74 -17.30
N ILE A 167 -5.40 0.12 -16.19
CA ILE A 167 -4.95 -1.21 -15.75
C ILE A 167 -5.22 -2.30 -16.81
N ASN A 168 -6.29 -2.13 -17.60
CA ASN A 168 -6.65 -3.04 -18.69
C ASN A 168 -5.85 -2.82 -19.99
N GLY A 169 -4.83 -1.96 -19.98
CA GLY A 169 -4.01 -1.62 -21.14
C GLY A 169 -4.69 -0.75 -22.19
N LYS A 170 -5.91 -0.27 -21.93
CA LYS A 170 -6.66 0.61 -22.86
C LYS A 170 -6.55 2.07 -22.43
N PRO A 171 -6.67 3.03 -23.36
CA PRO A 171 -6.74 4.46 -23.01
C PRO A 171 -7.81 4.75 -21.96
N LEU A 172 -7.52 5.69 -21.05
CA LEU A 172 -8.47 6.08 -20.01
C LEU A 172 -9.73 6.70 -20.61
N SER A 173 -10.88 6.29 -20.07
CA SER A 173 -12.14 6.94 -20.40
C SER A 173 -12.13 8.40 -19.93
N SER A 174 -12.74 9.30 -20.71
CA SER A 174 -13.05 10.68 -20.27
C SER A 174 -13.98 10.73 -19.05
N ASN A 175 -14.62 9.61 -18.71
CA ASN A 175 -15.39 9.43 -17.49
C ASN A 175 -14.55 9.10 -16.26
N TYR A 176 -13.25 8.79 -16.40
CA TYR A 176 -12.35 8.63 -15.27
C TYR A 176 -12.13 9.99 -14.58
N LYS A 177 -12.66 10.15 -13.36
CA LYS A 177 -12.68 11.46 -12.67
C LYS A 177 -11.57 11.64 -11.64
N GLY A 178 -10.86 10.57 -11.27
CA GLY A 178 -9.75 10.65 -10.34
C GLY A 178 -9.25 9.28 -9.89
N GLY A 179 -8.06 9.31 -9.28
CA GLY A 179 -7.33 8.15 -8.79
C GLY A 179 -5.89 8.10 -9.33
N ILE A 180 -5.24 6.95 -9.21
CA ILE A 180 -3.79 6.74 -9.42
C ILE A 180 -3.25 7.38 -10.69
N PHE A 181 -3.99 7.31 -11.80
CA PHE A 181 -3.51 7.83 -13.08
C PHE A 181 -3.46 9.36 -13.13
N CYS A 182 -4.25 10.05 -12.32
CA CYS A 182 -4.26 11.52 -12.27
C CYS A 182 -3.21 12.09 -11.29
N CYS A 183 -2.44 11.22 -10.64
CA CYS A 183 -1.33 11.53 -9.74
C CYS A 183 -0.01 10.90 -10.21
N GLN A 184 0.29 10.96 -11.51
CA GLN A 184 1.58 10.54 -12.03
C GLN A 184 2.71 11.46 -11.57
N ASP A 185 3.94 10.95 -11.58
CA ASP A 185 5.14 11.71 -11.23
C ASP A 185 5.21 13.03 -12.01
N ASN A 186 5.62 14.10 -11.34
CA ASN A 186 5.75 15.46 -11.88
C ASN A 186 4.45 16.15 -12.29
N LEU A 187 3.29 15.50 -12.26
CA LEU A 187 2.01 16.22 -12.37
C LEU A 187 1.85 17.17 -11.19
N GLN A 188 1.15 18.28 -11.45
CA GLN A 188 0.97 19.34 -10.46
C GLN A 188 -0.51 19.62 -10.23
N CYS A 189 -0.90 19.65 -8.97
CA CYS A 189 -2.20 20.12 -8.54
C CYS A 189 -2.32 21.63 -8.71
N LYS A 190 -3.51 22.10 -9.11
CA LYS A 190 -3.80 23.52 -9.32
C LYS A 190 -3.56 24.31 -8.04
N LEU A 191 -2.67 25.30 -8.13
CA LEU A 191 -2.31 26.19 -7.04
C LEU A 191 -3.27 27.38 -6.95
N LYS A 192 -3.37 27.97 -5.75
CA LYS A 192 -3.98 29.28 -5.55
C LYS A 192 -3.21 30.32 -6.38
N LYS A 193 -3.93 31.36 -6.81
CA LYS A 193 -3.33 32.43 -7.62
C LYS A 193 -2.16 33.04 -6.82
N ASP A 194 -1.06 33.30 -7.50
CA ASP A 194 0.13 33.97 -6.96
C ASP A 194 0.79 33.24 -5.77
N PHE A 195 0.50 31.94 -5.56
CA PHE A 195 1.20 31.14 -4.56
C PHE A 195 2.55 30.68 -5.09
N GLU A 196 3.61 31.12 -4.42
CA GLU A 196 4.97 30.66 -4.65
C GLU A 196 5.57 30.18 -3.33
N ALA A 197 6.29 29.08 -3.38
CA ALA A 197 7.09 28.59 -2.25
C ALA A 197 8.25 27.75 -2.81
N PRO A 198 9.39 27.71 -2.10
CA PRO A 198 10.54 26.94 -2.55
C PRO A 198 10.24 25.44 -2.60
N THR A 199 10.98 24.76 -3.47
CA THR A 199 11.15 23.31 -3.40
C THR A 199 11.76 22.92 -2.07
N ARG A 200 11.38 21.76 -1.54
CA ARG A 200 11.98 21.17 -0.33
C ARG A 200 12.49 19.78 -0.62
N LYS A 201 13.46 19.34 0.18
CA LYS A 201 13.95 17.97 0.19
C LYS A 201 13.19 17.18 1.23
N LEU A 202 12.71 16.01 0.84
CA LEU A 202 12.04 15.06 1.71
C LEU A 202 12.72 13.70 1.64
N ALA A 203 12.56 12.89 2.68
CA ALA A 203 12.99 11.50 2.71
C ALA A 203 11.94 10.63 3.39
N LEU A 204 11.91 9.35 3.02
CA LEU A 204 11.26 8.34 3.83
C LEU A 204 12.27 7.87 4.89
N ARG A 205 12.00 8.13 6.16
CA ARG A 205 12.71 7.52 7.29
C ARG A 205 12.01 6.22 7.63
N TYR A 206 12.77 5.15 7.85
CA TYR A 206 12.20 3.88 8.27
C TYR A 206 13.00 3.19 9.35
N LYS A 207 12.32 2.30 10.06
CA LYS A 207 12.89 1.41 11.09
C LYS A 207 12.41 0.00 10.82
N ILE A 208 13.38 -0.91 10.71
CA ILE A 208 13.12 -2.35 10.61
C ILE A 208 13.55 -2.99 11.93
N THR A 209 12.65 -3.74 12.55
CA THR A 209 13.00 -4.62 13.67
C THR A 209 13.08 -6.05 13.18
N TRP A 210 14.06 -6.80 13.66
CA TRP A 210 14.36 -8.14 13.16
C TRP A 210 15.05 -8.98 14.24
N VAL A 211 15.09 -10.30 14.01
CA VAL A 211 15.81 -11.28 14.83
C VAL A 211 16.63 -12.20 13.93
N GLU A 212 17.72 -12.75 14.43
CA GLU A 212 18.44 -13.83 13.75
C GLU A 212 17.50 -15.02 13.53
N TRP A 213 17.51 -15.60 12.34
CA TRP A 213 16.66 -16.74 12.05
C TRP A 213 17.22 -18.01 12.69
N ASN A 214 16.39 -18.73 13.44
CA ASN A 214 16.69 -20.04 14.00
C ASN A 214 15.44 -20.94 14.01
N GLN A 215 15.59 -22.16 14.51
CA GLN A 215 14.54 -23.17 14.47
C GLN A 215 13.28 -22.83 15.28
N GLN A 216 13.36 -21.84 16.19
CA GLN A 216 12.23 -21.41 17.01
C GLN A 216 11.30 -20.44 16.26
N GLN A 217 11.78 -19.75 15.23
CA GLN A 217 10.93 -18.84 14.45
C GLN A 217 9.96 -19.60 13.55
N ILE A 218 8.79 -19.00 13.33
CA ILE A 218 7.77 -19.52 12.43
C ILE A 218 7.56 -18.51 11.29
N PRO A 219 7.74 -18.90 10.02
CA PRO A 219 7.53 -18.01 8.90
C PRO A 219 6.06 -17.63 8.78
N VAL A 220 5.80 -16.37 8.47
CA VAL A 220 4.48 -15.89 8.03
C VAL A 220 4.49 -15.52 6.57
N ARG A 221 3.41 -15.89 5.89
CA ARG A 221 3.06 -15.40 4.55
C ARG A 221 2.29 -14.10 4.67
N PHE A 222 2.62 -13.15 3.81
CA PHE A 222 1.91 -11.88 3.71
C PHE A 222 0.93 -11.91 2.54
N TYR A 223 -0.28 -11.39 2.75
CA TYR A 223 -1.30 -11.28 1.72
C TYR A 223 -1.81 -9.85 1.66
N ILE A 224 -1.96 -9.33 0.44
CA ILE A 224 -2.79 -8.16 0.17
C ILE A 224 -4.07 -8.62 -0.51
N LEU A 225 -5.21 -8.27 0.07
CA LEU A 225 -6.54 -8.52 -0.46
C LEU A 225 -7.19 -7.19 -0.85
N ASP A 226 -7.84 -7.14 -2.01
CA ASP A 226 -8.42 -5.93 -2.59
C ASP A 226 -9.95 -6.02 -2.61
N SER A 227 -10.64 -5.11 -1.91
CA SER A 227 -12.10 -5.10 -1.92
C SER A 227 -12.73 -4.79 -3.28
N THR A 228 -11.94 -4.31 -4.24
CA THR A 228 -12.38 -4.03 -5.62
C THR A 228 -12.20 -5.21 -6.57
N ASP A 229 -11.61 -6.31 -6.10
CA ASP A 229 -11.37 -7.50 -6.91
C ASP A 229 -12.69 -8.14 -7.37
N ARG A 230 -12.77 -8.45 -8.67
CA ARG A 230 -13.91 -9.12 -9.27
C ARG A 230 -13.52 -10.52 -9.69
N VAL A 231 -13.66 -11.43 -8.74
CA VAL A 231 -13.36 -12.84 -8.93
C VAL A 231 -14.35 -13.48 -9.91
N ARG A 232 -13.83 -14.10 -10.96
CA ARG A 232 -14.59 -14.84 -11.97
C ARG A 232 -13.96 -16.22 -12.17
N THR A 233 -14.76 -17.19 -12.61
CA THR A 233 -14.26 -18.51 -12.96
C THR A 233 -14.38 -18.74 -14.46
N ASN A 234 -13.33 -19.33 -15.04
CA ASN A 234 -13.34 -19.82 -16.41
C ASN A 234 -12.88 -21.29 -16.38
N GLY A 235 -13.84 -22.22 -16.34
CA GLY A 235 -13.56 -23.62 -16.05
C GLY A 235 -12.98 -23.78 -14.64
N SER A 236 -11.79 -24.40 -14.54
CA SER A 236 -11.05 -24.55 -13.29
C SER A 236 -10.19 -23.33 -12.92
N GLN A 237 -10.02 -22.36 -13.83
CA GLN A 237 -9.19 -21.19 -13.58
C GLN A 237 -9.98 -20.11 -12.85
N ILE A 238 -9.43 -19.62 -11.75
CA ILE A 238 -9.92 -18.44 -11.02
C ILE A 238 -9.21 -17.21 -11.61
N ILE A 239 -10.00 -16.21 -11.99
CA ILE A 239 -9.54 -14.97 -12.59
C ILE A 239 -9.86 -13.83 -11.63
N HIS A 240 -8.82 -13.08 -11.26
CA HIS A 240 -8.91 -11.88 -10.44
C HIS A 240 -8.83 -10.64 -11.32
N ASP A 241 -9.71 -9.68 -11.08
CA ASP A 241 -9.86 -8.45 -11.86
C ASP A 241 -9.70 -7.26 -10.93
N CYS A 242 -8.53 -7.22 -10.31
CA CYS A 242 -8.15 -6.24 -9.29
C CYS A 242 -8.13 -4.82 -9.89
N GLN A 243 -8.82 -3.88 -9.24
CA GLN A 243 -8.85 -2.49 -9.71
C GLN A 243 -7.92 -1.57 -8.91
N SER A 244 -7.37 -2.04 -7.78
CA SER A 244 -6.58 -1.27 -6.82
C SER A 244 -7.36 -0.17 -6.09
N GLU A 245 -8.23 0.56 -6.77
CA GLU A 245 -8.96 1.71 -6.26
C GLU A 245 -10.37 1.78 -6.86
N PHE A 246 -11.25 2.54 -6.22
CA PHE A 246 -12.60 2.77 -6.71
C PHE A 246 -13.04 4.23 -6.50
N THR A 247 -14.10 4.61 -7.21
CA THR A 247 -14.73 5.93 -7.09
C THR A 247 -16.06 5.78 -6.37
N ILE A 248 -16.25 6.56 -5.31
CA ILE A 248 -17.51 6.67 -4.60
C ILE A 248 -18.34 7.77 -5.28
N PRO A 249 -19.58 7.48 -5.72
CA PRO A 249 -20.41 8.47 -6.38
C PRO A 249 -20.86 9.58 -5.42
N SER A 250 -21.23 10.73 -6.00
CA SER A 250 -21.88 11.81 -5.26
C SER A 250 -23.15 11.33 -4.58
N ASN A 251 -23.39 11.78 -3.35
CA ASN A 251 -24.64 11.56 -2.64
C ASN A 251 -25.71 12.62 -2.96
N ASN A 252 -25.44 13.53 -3.91
CA ASN A 252 -26.31 14.62 -4.34
C ASN A 252 -26.83 15.48 -3.18
N GLY A 253 -25.99 15.72 -2.17
CA GLY A 253 -26.31 16.60 -1.03
C GLY A 253 -27.24 15.99 0.02
N LYS A 254 -27.54 14.68 -0.06
CA LYS A 254 -28.35 13.99 0.96
C LYS A 254 -27.59 13.91 2.28
N LYS A 255 -28.10 14.59 3.32
CA LYS A 255 -27.45 14.72 4.64
C LYS A 255 -27.28 13.40 5.42
N HIS A 256 -28.02 12.34 5.07
CA HIS A 256 -28.02 11.05 5.76
C HIS A 256 -27.90 9.85 4.80
N SER A 257 -27.00 9.95 3.82
CA SER A 257 -26.73 8.79 2.96
C SER A 257 -26.08 7.64 3.75
N PRO A 258 -26.49 6.39 3.50
CA PRO A 258 -25.81 5.24 4.08
C PRO A 258 -24.36 5.18 3.57
N PRO A 259 -23.42 4.61 4.34
CA PRO A 259 -22.07 4.38 3.89
C PRO A 259 -22.03 3.70 2.52
N HIS A 260 -21.05 4.09 1.71
CA HIS A 260 -20.72 3.32 0.52
C HIS A 260 -19.98 2.05 0.96
N ILE A 261 -20.39 0.91 0.42
CA ILE A 261 -19.83 -0.39 0.74
C ILE A 261 -19.20 -0.94 -0.54
N GLU A 262 -17.91 -1.22 -0.48
CA GLU A 262 -17.18 -1.94 -1.53
C GLU A 262 -16.73 -3.27 -0.95
N LYS A 263 -16.95 -4.38 -1.67
CA LYS A 263 -16.64 -5.71 -1.16
C LYS A 263 -16.23 -6.69 -2.25
N ALA A 264 -15.32 -7.59 -1.89
CA ALA A 264 -14.88 -8.70 -2.72
C ALA A 264 -14.90 -10.01 -1.93
N ASN A 265 -15.26 -11.10 -2.62
CA ASN A 265 -15.18 -12.47 -2.10
C ASN A 265 -13.97 -13.14 -2.74
N ILE A 266 -12.94 -13.44 -1.95
CA ILE A 266 -11.62 -13.83 -2.44
C ILE A 266 -11.29 -15.23 -1.92
N PRO A 267 -11.11 -16.24 -2.80
CA PRO A 267 -10.61 -17.55 -2.41
C PRO A 267 -9.15 -17.43 -1.97
N ILE A 268 -8.85 -17.90 -0.76
CA ILE A 268 -7.49 -17.95 -0.24
C ILE A 268 -6.88 -19.30 -0.60
N GLU A 269 -5.99 -19.34 -1.60
CA GLU A 269 -5.40 -20.58 -2.09
C GLU A 269 -4.67 -21.36 -0.98
N ARG A 270 -3.82 -20.66 -0.21
CA ARG A 270 -3.11 -21.20 0.94
C ARG A 270 -3.57 -20.50 2.22
N GLY A 271 -4.42 -21.17 2.99
CA GLY A 271 -4.91 -20.70 4.27
C GLY A 271 -3.83 -20.72 5.35
N GLY A 272 -4.23 -20.55 6.60
CA GLY A 272 -3.31 -20.55 7.74
C GLY A 272 -3.93 -19.93 8.99
N TYR A 273 -3.14 -19.87 10.05
CA TYR A 273 -3.49 -19.16 11.27
C TYR A 273 -3.27 -17.67 11.08
N LEU A 274 -4.29 -16.86 11.31
CA LEU A 274 -4.15 -15.40 11.27
C LEU A 274 -3.29 -14.95 12.46
N ILE A 275 -2.16 -14.31 12.16
CA ILE A 275 -1.20 -13.83 13.16
C ILE A 275 -1.34 -12.33 13.38
N TYR A 276 -1.47 -11.61 12.28
CA TYR A 276 -1.63 -10.16 12.29
C TYR A 276 -2.47 -9.72 11.09
N GLY A 277 -3.28 -8.67 11.26
CA GLY A 277 -4.02 -8.06 10.16
C GLY A 277 -4.17 -6.55 10.32
N THR A 278 -4.16 -5.81 9.23
CA THR A 278 -4.43 -4.36 9.20
C THR A 278 -4.96 -3.97 7.82
N SER A 279 -5.13 -2.68 7.57
CA SER A 279 -5.55 -2.19 6.26
C SER A 279 -4.84 -0.91 5.87
N HIS A 280 -4.71 -0.69 4.55
CA HIS A 280 -4.34 0.58 3.96
C HIS A 280 -5.60 1.24 3.41
N MET A 281 -5.92 2.43 3.92
CA MET A 281 -7.19 3.10 3.64
C MET A 281 -6.98 4.60 3.49
N HIS A 282 -7.79 5.22 2.64
CA HIS A 282 -7.76 6.66 2.43
C HIS A 282 -8.77 7.40 3.31
N THR A 283 -8.61 8.71 3.36
CA THR A 283 -9.52 9.62 4.08
C THR A 283 -10.96 9.44 3.59
N GLY A 284 -11.89 9.27 4.53
CA GLY A 284 -13.30 8.98 4.25
C GLY A 284 -13.71 7.57 4.70
N VAL A 285 -12.76 6.68 4.95
CA VAL A 285 -13.03 5.33 5.48
C VAL A 285 -13.69 5.40 6.85
N ILE A 286 -14.62 4.48 7.11
CA ILE A 286 -15.28 4.25 8.39
C ILE A 286 -14.68 3.02 9.07
N ASN A 287 -14.54 1.93 8.33
CA ASN A 287 -13.83 0.71 8.73
C ASN A 287 -13.59 -0.19 7.51
N ALA A 288 -12.79 -1.23 7.73
CA ALA A 288 -12.66 -2.36 6.84
C ALA A 288 -12.76 -3.65 7.66
N THR A 289 -13.50 -4.64 7.18
CA THR A 289 -13.74 -5.90 7.88
C THR A 289 -13.40 -7.08 7.00
N LEU A 290 -12.72 -8.07 7.57
CA LEU A 290 -12.47 -9.35 6.95
C LEU A 290 -13.42 -10.38 7.56
N TYR A 291 -14.20 -11.04 6.72
CA TYR A 291 -15.13 -12.11 7.12
C TYR A 291 -14.65 -13.46 6.59
N GLY A 292 -14.91 -14.52 7.37
CA GLY A 292 -14.79 -15.90 6.90
C GLY A 292 -15.99 -16.29 6.03
N GLN A 293 -15.89 -17.42 5.35
CA GLN A 293 -16.92 -17.89 4.42
C GLN A 293 -18.29 -18.12 5.08
N ASP A 294 -18.29 -18.45 6.37
CA ASP A 294 -19.47 -18.65 7.22
C ASP A 294 -20.06 -17.33 7.76
N GLY A 295 -19.54 -16.18 7.33
CA GLY A 295 -19.96 -14.86 7.78
C GLY A 295 -19.38 -14.43 9.12
N ARG A 296 -18.54 -15.26 9.76
CA ARG A 296 -17.88 -14.86 11.02
C ARG A 296 -16.95 -13.68 10.76
N THR A 297 -16.92 -12.72 11.67
CA THR A 297 -15.92 -11.65 11.61
C THR A 297 -14.56 -12.19 12.03
N LEU A 298 -13.58 -12.16 11.14
CA LEU A 298 -12.20 -12.49 11.48
C LEU A 298 -11.56 -11.31 12.20
N TYR A 299 -11.68 -10.10 11.63
CA TYR A 299 -11.38 -8.86 12.34
C TYR A 299 -11.92 -7.63 11.60
N THR A 300 -12.02 -6.51 12.33
CA THR A 300 -12.34 -5.19 11.78
C THR A 300 -11.19 -4.22 12.07
N SER A 301 -10.62 -3.63 11.03
CA SER A 301 -9.69 -2.51 11.11
C SER A 301 -10.45 -1.19 11.10
N LYS A 302 -10.12 -0.29 12.02
CA LYS A 302 -10.76 1.02 12.20
C LYS A 302 -9.73 2.14 12.04
N PRO A 303 -10.09 3.24 11.37
CA PRO A 303 -9.22 4.40 11.24
C PRO A 303 -9.12 5.18 12.55
N THR A 304 -7.92 5.69 12.81
CA THR A 304 -7.70 6.81 13.72
C THR A 304 -7.61 8.07 12.87
N TYR A 305 -8.52 9.01 13.14
CA TYR A 305 -8.49 10.33 12.52
C TYR A 305 -7.80 11.32 13.46
N GLY A 306 -6.89 12.12 12.91
CA GLY A 306 -6.29 13.20 13.68
C GLY A 306 -7.29 14.32 13.99
N ASP A 307 -7.01 15.09 15.03
CA ASP A 307 -7.79 16.26 15.46
C ASP A 307 -6.97 17.54 15.67
N GLY A 308 -5.64 17.44 15.59
CA GLY A 308 -4.67 18.52 15.78
C GLY A 308 -3.94 18.95 14.50
N LYS A 309 -2.73 19.50 14.68
CA LYS A 309 -1.85 19.97 13.59
C LYS A 309 -0.47 19.29 13.59
N GLU A 310 -0.16 18.55 14.63
CA GLU A 310 1.14 17.90 14.77
C GLU A 310 1.26 16.71 13.82
N PRO A 311 2.48 16.39 13.37
CA PRO A 311 2.77 15.16 12.67
C PRO A 311 2.22 13.93 13.43
N GLY A 312 1.25 13.23 12.83
CA GLY A 312 0.66 12.00 13.38
C GLY A 312 -0.69 12.23 14.06
N ASN A 313 -1.16 13.48 14.10
CA ASN A 313 -2.46 13.86 14.63
C ASN A 313 -3.16 14.92 13.75
N GLU A 314 -2.97 14.89 12.43
CA GLU A 314 -3.47 15.93 11.53
C GLU A 314 -4.99 15.86 11.34
N LYS A 315 -5.66 16.98 11.64
CA LYS A 315 -7.12 17.10 11.61
C LYS A 315 -7.72 16.66 10.28
N GLY A 316 -8.54 15.62 10.34
CA GLY A 316 -9.30 15.13 9.19
C GLY A 316 -8.51 14.30 8.19
N TYR A 317 -7.31 13.85 8.58
CA TYR A 317 -6.54 12.81 7.90
C TYR A 317 -6.67 11.50 8.66
N VAL A 318 -6.58 10.38 7.95
CA VAL A 318 -6.34 9.07 8.58
C VAL A 318 -4.87 9.01 8.95
N VAL A 319 -4.58 8.95 10.25
CA VAL A 319 -3.22 8.96 10.80
C VAL A 319 -2.80 7.60 11.35
N GLY A 320 -3.73 6.63 11.39
CA GLY A 320 -3.49 5.26 11.81
C GLY A 320 -4.65 4.35 11.42
N MET A 321 -4.37 3.06 11.34
CA MET A 321 -5.35 1.98 11.22
C MET A 321 -5.13 0.98 12.36
N SER A 322 -6.23 0.48 12.94
CA SER A 322 -6.13 -0.50 14.01
C SER A 322 -5.70 -1.86 13.45
N GLY A 323 -4.65 -2.42 14.04
CA GLY A 323 -4.22 -3.79 13.79
C GLY A 323 -5.01 -4.82 14.59
N SER A 324 -5.07 -6.05 14.09
CA SER A 324 -5.65 -7.22 14.74
C SER A 324 -4.56 -8.21 15.13
N TYR A 325 -4.52 -8.59 16.41
CA TYR A 325 -3.58 -9.55 16.98
C TYR A 325 -4.39 -10.65 17.68
N PRO A 326 -4.98 -11.60 16.93
CA PRO A 326 -5.74 -12.67 17.54
C PRO A 326 -4.86 -13.53 18.44
N LYS A 327 -5.48 -14.19 19.43
CA LYS A 327 -4.79 -15.19 20.23
C LYS A 327 -4.26 -16.28 19.29
N PRO A 328 -3.00 -16.72 19.41
CA PRO A 328 -2.46 -17.77 18.54
C PRO A 328 -3.39 -18.99 18.48
N GLY A 329 -3.73 -19.42 17.27
CA GLY A 329 -4.63 -20.55 17.02
C GLY A 329 -6.13 -20.24 17.05
N SER A 330 -6.56 -19.04 17.48
CA SER A 330 -7.99 -18.73 17.62
C SER A 330 -8.70 -18.46 16.29
N ILE A 331 -7.97 -18.05 15.26
CA ILE A 331 -8.49 -17.78 13.93
C ILE A 331 -7.67 -18.56 12.92
N LYS A 332 -8.32 -19.51 12.24
CA LYS A 332 -7.77 -20.24 11.09
C LYS A 332 -8.61 -19.93 9.85
N ILE A 333 -7.93 -19.69 8.75
CA ILE A 333 -8.48 -19.63 7.39
C ILE A 333 -8.08 -20.94 6.72
N LYS A 334 -9.01 -21.67 6.11
CA LYS A 334 -8.71 -22.94 5.42
C LYS A 334 -8.20 -22.69 4.02
N ASP A 335 -7.47 -23.66 3.47
CA ASP A 335 -7.11 -23.66 2.05
C ASP A 335 -8.39 -23.66 1.21
N GLY A 336 -8.44 -22.78 0.22
CA GLY A 336 -9.62 -22.53 -0.61
C GLY A 336 -10.79 -21.81 0.09
N GLU A 337 -10.68 -21.43 1.36
CA GLU A 337 -11.74 -20.67 2.05
C GLU A 337 -11.95 -19.32 1.35
N ILE A 338 -13.21 -19.00 1.06
CA ILE A 338 -13.57 -17.71 0.49
C ILE A 338 -13.73 -16.72 1.64
N VAL A 339 -12.83 -15.73 1.70
CA VAL A 339 -12.94 -14.62 2.65
C VAL A 339 -13.61 -13.43 1.99
N THR A 340 -14.39 -12.67 2.74
CA THR A 340 -14.97 -11.42 2.25
C THR A 340 -14.22 -10.23 2.82
N VAL A 341 -13.64 -9.40 1.96
CA VAL A 341 -13.13 -8.08 2.34
C VAL A 341 -14.25 -7.08 2.11
N GLU A 342 -14.69 -6.40 3.15
CA GLU A 342 -15.66 -5.31 3.07
C GLU A 342 -15.04 -4.01 3.55
N THR A 343 -15.18 -2.95 2.77
CA THR A 343 -14.76 -1.61 3.17
C THR A 343 -15.96 -0.67 3.17
N ARG A 344 -16.02 0.17 4.20
CA ARG A 344 -17.10 1.15 4.37
C ARG A 344 -16.52 2.54 4.35
N TYR A 345 -17.06 3.37 3.49
CA TYR A 345 -16.67 4.77 3.37
C TYR A 345 -17.88 5.68 3.61
N LYS A 346 -17.60 6.87 4.12
CA LYS A 346 -18.61 7.94 4.16
C LYS A 346 -19.08 8.20 2.74
N SER A 347 -20.39 8.28 2.55
CA SER A 347 -20.95 8.61 1.24
C SER A 347 -20.63 10.06 0.89
N GLY A 348 -20.38 10.27 -0.39
CA GLY A 348 -19.87 11.53 -0.92
C GLY A 348 -18.90 11.24 -2.03
N PHE A 349 -18.77 12.17 -2.96
CA PHE A 349 -17.89 11.96 -4.10
C PHE A 349 -16.43 11.89 -3.63
N LEU A 350 -15.82 10.71 -3.77
CA LEU A 350 -14.43 10.42 -3.44
C LEU A 350 -13.82 9.64 -4.61
N THR A 351 -12.59 9.97 -4.99
CA THR A 351 -11.85 9.25 -6.03
C THR A 351 -10.59 8.63 -5.44
N GLY A 352 -10.10 7.57 -6.07
CA GLY A 352 -8.94 6.84 -5.57
C GLY A 352 -9.16 6.28 -4.17
N ALA A 353 -10.38 5.86 -3.82
CA ALA A 353 -10.61 5.19 -2.54
C ALA A 353 -9.92 3.81 -2.59
N MET A 354 -9.13 3.49 -1.57
CA MET A 354 -8.44 2.21 -1.45
C MET A 354 -9.25 1.23 -0.61
N GLY A 355 -9.08 -0.06 -0.88
CA GLY A 355 -9.76 -1.12 -0.16
C GLY A 355 -8.87 -2.29 0.19
N HIS A 356 -7.63 -2.00 0.60
CA HIS A 356 -6.61 -3.05 0.79
C HIS A 356 -6.58 -3.56 2.22
N MET A 357 -6.74 -4.87 2.36
CA MET A 357 -6.60 -5.59 3.61
C MET A 357 -5.29 -6.38 3.61
N TYR A 358 -4.49 -6.20 4.65
CA TYR A 358 -3.20 -6.85 4.80
C TYR A 358 -3.30 -7.90 5.90
N ILE A 359 -2.94 -9.14 5.60
CA ILE A 359 -2.94 -10.23 6.59
C ILE A 359 -1.67 -11.05 6.54
N TYR A 360 -1.29 -11.55 7.72
CA TYR A 360 -0.14 -12.40 7.93
C TYR A 360 -0.63 -13.76 8.42
N LEU A 361 -0.35 -14.81 7.65
CA LEU A 361 -0.77 -16.17 7.93
C LEU A 361 0.43 -17.07 8.24
N ALA A 362 0.31 -17.91 9.26
CA ALA A 362 1.28 -18.97 9.56
C ALA A 362 0.70 -20.36 9.25
N ASP A 363 1.53 -21.28 8.76
CA ASP A 363 1.14 -22.67 8.52
C ASP A 363 0.92 -23.47 9.80
N ARG A 364 1.68 -23.14 10.84
CA ARG A 364 1.71 -23.86 12.11
C ARG A 364 1.72 -22.92 13.30
N LEU A 365 1.36 -23.49 14.44
CA LEU A 365 1.52 -22.87 15.76
C LEU A 365 2.86 -23.30 16.37
N PRO A 366 3.33 -22.63 17.44
CA PRO A 366 4.56 -22.98 18.15
C PRO A 366 4.56 -24.38 18.74
#